data_AF-A0A956TLW3-F1
#
_entry.id   AF-A0A956TLW3-F1
#
_cell.length_a   1.000
_cell.length_b   1.000
_cell.length_c   1.000
_cell.angle_alpha   90.00
_cell.angle_beta   90.00
_cell.angle_gamma   90.00
#
_symmetry.space_group_name_H-M   'P 1'
#
loop_
_entity.id
_entity.type
_entity.pdbx_description
1 polymer ?
#
loop_
_entity_poly.entity_id
_entity_poly.type
_entity_poly.pdbx_seq_one_letter_code
_entity_poly.pdbx_strand_id
1 'polypeptide(L)'
;MLAISRHFLSPLIALHLLLCPLPAPAEESKEATRPIKDKWAVVVGVSRFADSKINLRYPAKDARDFYDYLVNEGNFKKDHVVLLTDEEATRLRILSALGDKWLPHLAHPDDLVVIYISSHGSPADMDVGGLNYIVAHDTSLDCLYATAIPLQDLMRIIKSRVLSSRVILILDACHSGAASPEAKGLYRAGNVDAARLASGTGQLVIASSSPDQVSWEGKQYANSVFTYHLIKALKEKGDATTIGEAFDNMKAGIQEEVLRDRGKLQTPELKSEWQGKTIALAVPPVSPRKGMPEIVPVPVKPLDETTENLEAKLPPSTAPTSTRTWSAVEGDSGIESLPAIPPVTVLDNGNIYLVYNKPSRATTFNINYPGLLTYMFTYHWNDAHGARPGTIRLKHDNGHIYGPFKTTGKAGQGNVPNAYWECEPLVRLPAGTYTIIDSDPSTWAQNEGSRGAGFARVKVAPLVTTSHPDRSRELKRSPETTIYNNGNIYGCLNNPLRPTNFSIDRPTLITKITNYHWNNGRGKVPGRITLLHSDGTRYGPWQTNGRSGQAGAPEVYWDCPVDLVIKPGFYTVIDSDPPSWSHNPQNGGAGMTEITGVFQ
;
A
#
# COMPACT_ATOMS: atom_id res chain seq x y z
N MET A 1 61.56 -67.06 -34.06
CA MET A 1 62.69 -66.12 -34.27
C MET A 1 62.09 -64.72 -34.40
N LEU A 2 62.25 -63.90 -33.36
CA LEU A 2 63.12 -62.70 -33.33
C LEU A 2 62.66 -61.61 -34.33
N ALA A 3 62.08 -60.50 -33.85
CA ALA A 3 62.72 -59.24 -33.39
C ALA A 3 62.50 -58.17 -34.50
N ILE A 4 62.29 -56.86 -34.28
CA ILE A 4 63.03 -55.80 -33.56
C ILE A 4 62.05 -54.59 -33.51
N SER A 5 61.65 -54.07 -32.34
CA SER A 5 62.12 -52.83 -31.65
C SER A 5 62.04 -51.51 -32.46
N ARG A 6 61.63 -50.32 -31.98
CA ARG A 6 60.94 -49.75 -30.79
C ARG A 6 60.67 -48.28 -31.21
N HIS A 7 59.52 -47.68 -30.89
CA HIS A 7 59.30 -46.23 -30.95
C HIS A 7 58.88 -45.75 -29.56
N PHE A 8 59.57 -44.71 -29.09
CA PHE A 8 59.31 -44.00 -27.84
C PHE A 8 58.22 -42.94 -28.06
N LEU A 9 57.20 -42.92 -27.20
CA LEU A 9 56.65 -41.71 -26.58
C LEU A 9 55.90 -42.15 -25.30
N SER A 10 56.18 -41.47 -24.19
CA SER A 10 55.81 -41.83 -22.82
C SER A 10 54.37 -41.39 -22.44
N PRO A 11 53.63 -42.15 -21.61
CA PRO A 11 52.42 -41.66 -20.95
C PRO A 11 52.71 -41.20 -19.52
N LEU A 12 52.26 -40.00 -19.14
CA LEU A 12 52.17 -39.55 -17.75
C LEU A 12 50.67 -39.48 -17.40
N ILE A 13 50.17 -40.57 -16.81
CA ILE A 13 48.88 -40.65 -16.13
C ILE A 13 49.15 -40.93 -14.65
N ALA A 14 48.41 -40.20 -13.81
CA ALA A 14 48.05 -40.51 -12.43
C ALA A 14 49.16 -40.54 -11.37
N LEU A 15 49.36 -39.39 -10.73
CA LEU A 15 49.44 -39.32 -9.27
C LEU A 15 49.16 -37.88 -8.82
N HIS A 16 47.96 -37.60 -8.30
CA HIS A 16 47.62 -36.53 -7.33
C HIS A 16 46.08 -36.48 -7.17
N LEU A 17 45.52 -37.49 -6.49
CA LEU A 17 44.14 -37.50 -6.04
C LEU A 17 44.12 -38.14 -4.66
N LEU A 18 44.40 -37.35 -3.62
CA LEU A 18 43.98 -37.58 -2.23
C LEU A 18 44.35 -36.34 -1.42
N LEU A 19 43.38 -35.86 -0.63
CA LEU A 19 43.40 -34.68 0.25
C LEU A 19 42.85 -33.37 -0.35
N CYS A 20 41.63 -33.40 -0.87
CA CYS A 20 40.71 -32.28 -0.64
C CYS A 20 39.87 -32.64 0.59
N PRO A 21 39.78 -31.79 1.64
CA PRO A 21 38.84 -32.02 2.72
C PRO A 21 37.42 -32.05 2.14
N LEU A 22 36.66 -33.08 2.49
CA LEU A 22 35.22 -33.10 2.26
C LEU A 22 34.63 -31.80 2.81
N PRO A 23 33.74 -31.11 2.07
CA PRO A 23 33.01 -30.00 2.64
C PRO A 23 32.29 -30.51 3.89
N ALA A 24 32.52 -29.86 5.03
CA ALA A 24 31.80 -30.15 6.25
C ALA A 24 30.29 -30.14 5.95
N PRO A 25 29.50 -31.09 6.49
CA PRO A 25 28.05 -31.02 6.37
C PRO A 25 27.60 -29.63 6.85
N ALA A 26 26.78 -28.97 6.04
CA ALA A 26 26.28 -27.63 6.33
C ALA A 26 25.77 -27.59 7.77
N GLU A 27 26.38 -26.75 8.61
CA GLU A 27 25.92 -26.57 9.98
C GLU A 27 24.47 -26.09 9.95
N GLU A 28 23.54 -26.95 10.35
CA GLU A 28 22.14 -26.58 10.59
C GLU A 28 22.11 -25.39 11.53
N SER A 29 21.54 -24.27 11.07
CA SER A 29 21.43 -23.07 11.92
C SER A 29 20.60 -23.39 13.17
N LYS A 30 21.15 -23.12 14.37
CA LYS A 30 20.46 -23.25 15.67
C LYS A 30 19.13 -22.46 15.75
N GLU A 31 18.89 -21.56 14.80
CA GLU A 31 17.66 -20.78 14.63
C GLU A 31 16.48 -21.61 14.13
N ALA A 32 16.74 -22.59 13.28
CA ALA A 32 15.72 -23.25 12.49
C ALA A 32 15.18 -24.56 13.13
N THR A 33 15.66 -24.89 14.33
CA THR A 33 15.27 -26.07 15.14
C THR A 33 14.54 -25.74 16.44
N ARG A 34 14.30 -24.45 16.73
CA ARG A 34 13.56 -24.00 17.93
C ARG A 34 12.10 -24.53 17.93
N PRO A 35 11.47 -24.80 19.08
CA PRO A 35 10.06 -25.17 19.12
C PRO A 35 9.16 -24.01 18.67
N ILE A 36 8.01 -24.30 18.07
CA ILE A 36 7.00 -23.30 17.72
C ILE A 36 6.37 -22.78 19.02
N LYS A 37 6.62 -21.52 19.38
CA LYS A 37 6.11 -20.94 20.63
C LYS A 37 4.61 -20.68 20.56
N ASP A 38 4.15 -20.12 19.46
CA ASP A 38 2.75 -19.77 19.25
C ASP A 38 2.40 -19.78 17.76
N LYS A 39 1.12 -19.62 17.42
CA LYS A 39 0.68 -19.71 16.02
C LYS A 39 -0.39 -18.68 15.69
N TRP A 40 -0.19 -17.95 14.59
CA TRP A 40 -1.07 -16.88 14.14
C TRP A 40 -1.47 -17.06 12.69
N ALA A 41 -2.70 -16.70 12.32
CA ALA A 41 -3.12 -16.78 10.94
C ALA A 41 -4.02 -15.63 10.48
N VAL A 42 -3.84 -15.22 9.22
CA VAL A 42 -4.77 -14.35 8.47
C VAL A 42 -5.31 -15.17 7.31
N VAL A 43 -6.63 -15.38 7.29
CA VAL A 43 -7.33 -16.23 6.34
C VAL A 43 -8.33 -15.36 5.57
N VAL A 44 -8.17 -15.28 4.25
CA VAL A 44 -8.95 -14.41 3.38
C VAL A 44 -9.63 -15.22 2.29
N GLY A 45 -10.93 -14.98 2.08
CA GLY A 45 -11.72 -15.64 1.04
C GLY A 45 -12.74 -14.70 0.40
N VAL A 46 -12.63 -14.43 -0.89
CA VAL A 46 -13.54 -13.49 -1.59
C VAL A 46 -14.36 -14.22 -2.65
N SER A 47 -15.62 -14.53 -2.33
CA SER A 47 -16.58 -15.08 -3.28
C SER A 47 -17.45 -13.97 -3.89
N ARG A 48 -17.93 -13.05 -3.05
CA ARG A 48 -18.70 -11.88 -3.46
C ARG A 48 -17.79 -10.66 -3.54
N PHE A 49 -17.65 -10.10 -4.72
CA PHE A 49 -16.97 -8.84 -4.99
C PHE A 49 -17.99 -7.72 -5.15
N ALA A 50 -17.57 -6.47 -4.93
CA ALA A 50 -18.40 -5.30 -5.17
C ALA A 50 -18.89 -5.23 -6.63
N ASP A 51 -18.05 -5.64 -7.59
CA ASP A 51 -18.50 -5.98 -8.94
C ASP A 51 -18.96 -7.44 -8.99
N SER A 52 -20.27 -7.65 -9.00
CA SER A 52 -20.85 -9.00 -9.02
C SER A 52 -20.48 -9.84 -10.26
N LYS A 53 -19.98 -9.21 -11.34
CA LYS A 53 -19.60 -9.91 -12.59
C LYS A 53 -18.40 -10.84 -12.40
N ILE A 54 -17.59 -10.61 -11.38
CA ILE A 54 -16.42 -11.42 -11.04
C ILE A 54 -16.63 -12.27 -9.80
N ASN A 55 -17.89 -12.54 -9.43
CA ASN A 55 -18.17 -13.42 -8.30
C ASN A 55 -17.67 -14.85 -8.57
N LEU A 56 -17.07 -15.42 -7.53
CA LEU A 56 -16.64 -16.82 -7.46
C LEU A 56 -17.56 -17.59 -6.52
N ARG A 57 -17.67 -18.91 -6.69
CA ARG A 57 -18.63 -19.72 -5.92
C ARG A 57 -18.12 -20.09 -4.54
N TYR A 58 -16.83 -20.40 -4.41
CA TYR A 58 -16.29 -21.08 -3.23
C TYR A 58 -15.20 -20.39 -2.40
N PRO A 59 -14.48 -19.33 -2.82
CA PRO A 59 -13.38 -18.78 -2.00
C PRO A 59 -13.72 -18.41 -0.55
N ALA A 60 -14.89 -17.84 -0.27
CA ALA A 60 -15.32 -17.55 1.10
C ALA A 60 -15.56 -18.82 1.92
N LYS A 61 -16.04 -19.90 1.27
CA LYS A 61 -16.16 -21.22 1.89
C LYS A 61 -14.80 -21.89 2.07
N ASP A 62 -13.92 -21.81 1.07
CA ASP A 62 -12.53 -22.29 1.14
C ASP A 62 -11.81 -21.69 2.36
N ALA A 63 -11.93 -20.37 2.57
CA ALA A 63 -11.39 -19.68 3.73
C ALA A 63 -12.01 -20.15 5.06
N ARG A 64 -13.32 -20.37 5.12
CA ARG A 64 -13.99 -20.90 6.32
C ARG A 64 -13.54 -22.32 6.66
N ASP A 65 -13.47 -23.20 5.67
CA ASP A 65 -13.04 -24.58 5.88
C ASP A 65 -11.57 -24.65 6.31
N PHE A 66 -10.72 -23.77 5.75
CA PHE A 66 -9.32 -23.67 6.18
C PHE A 66 -9.19 -23.08 7.59
N TYR A 67 -9.99 -22.06 7.93
CA TYR A 67 -10.09 -21.55 9.30
C TYR A 67 -10.49 -22.66 10.29
N ASP A 68 -11.53 -23.42 9.96
CA ASP A 68 -12.01 -24.52 10.81
C ASP A 68 -10.95 -25.60 10.96
N TYR A 69 -10.20 -25.93 9.89
CA TYR A 69 -9.04 -26.81 9.99
C TYR A 69 -8.00 -26.26 10.97
N LEU A 70 -7.59 -24.99 10.83
CA LEU A 70 -6.56 -24.39 11.68
C LEU A 70 -6.94 -24.44 13.17
N VAL A 71 -8.20 -24.13 13.49
CA VAL A 71 -8.69 -24.07 14.88
C VAL A 71 -8.91 -25.47 15.46
N ASN A 72 -9.53 -26.38 14.70
CA ASN A 72 -9.96 -27.68 15.23
C ASN A 72 -8.85 -28.73 15.24
N GLU A 73 -8.01 -28.75 14.20
CA GLU A 73 -7.00 -29.79 13.98
C GLU A 73 -5.59 -29.20 13.89
N GLY A 74 -5.49 -27.96 13.40
CA GLY A 74 -4.24 -27.23 13.25
C GLY A 74 -3.69 -26.69 14.56
N ASN A 75 -4.38 -26.83 15.70
CA ASN A 75 -3.96 -26.36 17.02
C ASN A 75 -3.70 -24.83 17.10
N PHE A 76 -4.41 -24.01 16.30
CA PHE A 76 -4.43 -22.56 16.44
C PHE A 76 -5.51 -22.16 17.43
N LYS A 77 -5.25 -21.15 18.28
CA LYS A 77 -6.34 -20.61 19.11
C LYS A 77 -7.29 -19.80 18.24
N LYS A 78 -8.58 -19.82 18.57
CA LYS A 78 -9.62 -19.09 17.84
C LYS A 78 -9.35 -17.59 17.75
N ASP A 79 -8.81 -16.99 18.82
CA ASP A 79 -8.41 -15.57 18.91
C ASP A 79 -7.06 -15.27 18.22
N HIS A 80 -6.39 -16.28 17.66
CA HIS A 80 -5.15 -16.16 16.89
C HIS A 80 -5.36 -16.31 15.38
N VAL A 81 -6.61 -16.37 14.93
CA VAL A 81 -6.95 -16.48 13.51
C VAL A 81 -7.93 -15.39 13.11
N VAL A 82 -7.50 -14.48 12.24
CA VAL A 82 -8.38 -13.49 11.61
C VAL A 82 -8.94 -14.08 10.33
N LEU A 83 -10.28 -14.20 10.26
CA LEU A 83 -11.01 -14.61 9.07
C LEU A 83 -11.68 -13.40 8.43
N LEU A 84 -11.34 -13.12 7.17
CA LEU A 84 -11.96 -12.08 6.37
C LEU A 84 -12.61 -12.72 5.14
N THR A 85 -13.94 -12.66 5.06
CA THR A 85 -14.68 -13.19 3.91
C THR A 85 -15.56 -12.15 3.25
N ASP A 86 -15.65 -12.19 1.93
CA ASP A 86 -16.57 -11.36 1.14
C ASP A 86 -16.48 -9.88 1.51
N GLU A 87 -17.58 -9.23 1.92
CA GLU A 87 -17.65 -7.80 2.25
C GLU A 87 -16.65 -7.37 3.34
N GLU A 88 -16.20 -8.32 4.17
CA GLU A 88 -15.21 -8.08 5.22
C GLU A 88 -13.77 -8.11 4.69
N ALA A 89 -13.54 -8.73 3.53
CA ALA A 89 -12.26 -8.89 2.88
C ALA A 89 -11.92 -7.70 1.95
N THR A 90 -12.04 -6.49 2.48
CA THR A 90 -11.61 -5.27 1.78
C THR A 90 -10.09 -5.12 1.80
N ARG A 91 -9.54 -4.40 0.82
CA ARG A 91 -8.11 -4.07 0.75
C ARG A 91 -7.62 -3.46 2.05
N LEU A 92 -8.40 -2.53 2.61
CA LEU A 92 -8.08 -1.88 3.89
C LEU A 92 -7.92 -2.89 5.02
N ARG A 93 -8.87 -3.83 5.17
CA ARG A 93 -8.87 -4.78 6.29
C ARG A 93 -7.81 -5.85 6.15
N ILE A 94 -7.56 -6.32 4.93
CA ILE A 94 -6.48 -7.27 4.66
C ILE A 94 -5.13 -6.64 5.02
N LEU A 95 -4.85 -5.42 4.52
CA LEU A 95 -3.60 -4.71 4.84
C LEU A 95 -3.51 -4.35 6.33
N SER A 96 -4.62 -3.96 6.94
CA SER A 96 -4.67 -3.67 8.38
C SER A 96 -4.36 -4.89 9.23
N ALA A 97 -4.85 -6.07 8.85
CA ALA A 97 -4.59 -7.31 9.58
C ALA A 97 -3.11 -7.74 9.45
N LEU A 98 -2.54 -7.61 8.26
CA LEU A 98 -1.19 -8.08 7.94
C LEU A 98 -0.07 -7.13 8.37
N GLY A 99 -0.25 -5.82 8.19
CA GLY A 99 0.85 -4.84 8.23
C GLY A 99 0.69 -3.69 9.21
N ASP A 100 -0.45 -3.57 9.88
CA ASP A 100 -0.74 -2.47 10.81
C ASP A 100 -1.20 -3.00 12.17
N LYS A 101 -2.49 -3.29 12.35
CA LYS A 101 -3.14 -3.36 13.67
C LYS A 101 -3.05 -4.70 14.39
N TRP A 102 -2.75 -5.79 13.70
CA TRP A 102 -2.90 -7.13 14.29
C TRP A 102 -1.62 -7.96 14.24
N LEU A 103 -1.26 -8.51 13.07
CA LEU A 103 -0.15 -9.46 12.96
C LEU A 103 1.22 -8.90 13.41
N PRO A 104 1.62 -7.64 13.07
CA PRO A 104 2.91 -7.09 13.50
C PRO A 104 3.04 -6.87 15.01
N HIS A 105 1.92 -6.76 15.72
CA HIS A 105 1.88 -6.51 17.16
C HIS A 105 1.83 -7.80 17.99
N LEU A 106 1.54 -8.94 17.35
CA LEU A 106 1.23 -10.21 18.01
C LEU A 106 2.24 -11.30 17.68
N ALA A 107 2.73 -11.34 16.43
CA ALA A 107 3.68 -12.35 15.99
C ALA A 107 5.10 -12.02 16.47
N HIS A 108 5.74 -12.98 17.12
CA HIS A 108 7.12 -12.96 17.57
C HIS A 108 8.02 -13.87 16.71
N PRO A 109 9.36 -13.72 16.79
CA PRO A 109 10.31 -14.46 15.95
C PRO A 109 10.18 -16.00 15.91
N ASP A 110 9.81 -16.63 17.04
CA ASP A 110 9.72 -18.10 17.16
C ASP A 110 8.29 -18.67 16.93
N ASP A 111 7.36 -17.83 16.49
CA ASP A 111 5.98 -18.24 16.20
C ASP A 111 5.86 -18.79 14.78
N LEU A 112 4.79 -19.53 14.50
CA LEU A 112 4.38 -19.87 13.15
C LEU A 112 3.30 -18.90 12.68
N VAL A 113 3.51 -18.26 11.53
CA VAL A 113 2.52 -17.40 10.89
C VAL A 113 2.02 -18.06 9.61
N VAL A 114 0.70 -18.12 9.44
CA VAL A 114 0.06 -18.62 8.23
C VAL A 114 -0.79 -17.53 7.59
N ILE A 115 -0.57 -17.28 6.31
CA ILE A 115 -1.39 -16.36 5.53
C ILE A 115 -2.02 -17.19 4.42
N TYR A 116 -3.33 -17.30 4.43
CA TYR A 116 -4.10 -18.02 3.43
C TYR A 116 -4.98 -17.03 2.67
N ILE A 117 -4.92 -17.04 1.34
CA ILE A 117 -5.72 -16.16 0.49
C ILE A 117 -6.35 -16.97 -0.64
N SER A 118 -7.68 -16.97 -0.71
CA SER A 118 -8.46 -17.52 -1.81
C SER A 118 -9.24 -16.39 -2.49
N SER A 119 -8.92 -16.06 -3.73
CA SER A 119 -9.55 -14.97 -4.48
C SER A 119 -9.19 -15.04 -5.97
N HIS A 120 -9.65 -14.06 -6.75
CA HIS A 120 -9.07 -13.79 -8.07
C HIS A 120 -7.63 -13.29 -7.96
N GLY A 121 -6.79 -13.77 -8.88
CA GLY A 121 -5.52 -13.15 -9.23
C GLY A 121 -5.66 -12.35 -10.52
N SER A 122 -5.05 -11.17 -10.57
CA SER A 122 -4.93 -10.43 -11.83
C SER A 122 -3.68 -10.89 -12.59
N PRO A 123 -3.71 -10.86 -13.93
CA PRO A 123 -2.54 -11.09 -14.75
C PRO A 123 -1.68 -9.81 -14.82
N ALA A 124 -0.39 -10.00 -15.04
CA ALA A 124 0.61 -8.92 -15.01
C ALA A 124 0.38 -7.86 -16.10
N ASP A 125 -0.21 -8.25 -17.23
CA ASP A 125 -0.42 -7.41 -18.41
C ASP A 125 -1.58 -6.41 -18.30
N MET A 126 -2.45 -6.57 -17.29
CA MET A 126 -3.49 -5.61 -16.95
C MET A 126 -2.95 -4.36 -16.23
N ASP A 127 -1.66 -4.35 -15.93
CA ASP A 127 -0.93 -3.22 -15.38
C ASP A 127 0.23 -2.84 -16.30
N VAL A 128 0.42 -1.53 -16.53
CA VAL A 128 1.49 -1.00 -17.41
C VAL A 128 2.89 -1.43 -16.92
N GLY A 129 3.03 -1.78 -15.64
CA GLY A 129 4.27 -2.22 -14.99
C GLY A 129 4.45 -3.74 -14.86
N GLY A 130 3.52 -4.58 -15.34
CA GLY A 130 3.70 -6.03 -15.29
C GLY A 130 3.49 -6.65 -13.89
N LEU A 131 2.63 -6.05 -13.05
CA LEU A 131 2.44 -6.48 -11.66
C LEU A 131 1.23 -7.42 -11.49
N ASN A 132 1.38 -8.46 -10.67
CA ASN A 132 0.28 -9.35 -10.28
C ASN A 132 -0.39 -8.83 -9.01
N TYR A 133 -1.72 -8.90 -8.97
CA TYR A 133 -2.50 -8.42 -7.86
C TYR A 133 -3.39 -9.52 -7.28
N ILE A 134 -3.64 -9.42 -5.98
CA ILE A 134 -4.73 -10.11 -5.29
C ILE A 134 -5.93 -9.17 -5.31
N VAL A 135 -7.06 -9.68 -5.78
CA VAL A 135 -8.32 -8.94 -5.86
C VAL A 135 -9.02 -9.06 -4.50
N ALA A 136 -9.30 -7.93 -3.86
CA ALA A 136 -10.09 -7.82 -2.64
C ALA A 136 -11.56 -7.59 -2.99
N HIS A 137 -12.46 -7.65 -2.00
CA HIS A 137 -13.90 -7.41 -2.23
C HIS A 137 -14.19 -6.07 -2.91
N ASP A 138 -13.52 -5.01 -2.48
CA ASP A 138 -13.66 -3.62 -2.95
C ASP A 138 -12.73 -3.27 -4.11
N THR A 139 -12.10 -4.27 -4.74
CA THR A 139 -11.23 -4.04 -5.91
C THR A 139 -12.07 -3.72 -7.15
N SER A 140 -11.72 -2.61 -7.79
CA SER A 140 -12.23 -2.22 -9.11
C SER A 140 -11.28 -2.73 -10.20
N LEU A 141 -11.81 -3.48 -11.17
CA LEU A 141 -11.04 -3.97 -12.32
C LEU A 141 -10.49 -2.84 -13.20
N ASP A 142 -11.17 -1.70 -13.24
CA ASP A 142 -10.73 -0.52 -14.00
C ASP A 142 -9.63 0.27 -13.25
N CYS A 143 -9.33 -0.10 -12.00
CA CYS A 143 -8.36 0.58 -11.14
C CYS A 143 -7.58 -0.41 -10.26
N LEU A 144 -7.06 -1.49 -10.86
CA LEU A 144 -6.33 -2.56 -10.16
C LEU A 144 -5.16 -2.02 -9.34
N TYR A 145 -4.34 -1.11 -9.90
CA TYR A 145 -3.19 -0.53 -9.20
C TYR A 145 -3.55 0.10 -7.84
N ALA A 146 -4.67 0.83 -7.78
CA ALA A 146 -5.06 1.57 -6.57
C ALA A 146 -5.91 0.74 -5.60
N THR A 147 -6.73 -0.17 -6.13
CA THR A 147 -7.79 -0.85 -5.36
C THR A 147 -7.54 -2.33 -5.12
N ALA A 148 -6.59 -2.95 -5.83
CA ALA A 148 -6.13 -4.31 -5.57
C ALA A 148 -4.88 -4.31 -4.67
N ILE A 149 -4.43 -5.49 -4.28
CA ILE A 149 -3.22 -5.67 -3.45
C ILE A 149 -2.10 -6.21 -4.35
N PRO A 150 -1.07 -5.41 -4.69
CA PRO A 150 0.08 -5.92 -5.44
C PRO A 150 0.77 -7.04 -4.66
N LEU A 151 1.07 -8.15 -5.32
CA LEU A 151 1.70 -9.30 -4.67
C LEU A 151 3.10 -8.93 -4.11
N GLN A 152 3.84 -8.07 -4.81
CA GLN A 152 5.13 -7.57 -4.33
C GLN A 152 5.00 -6.72 -3.06
N ASP A 153 3.90 -5.98 -2.92
CA ASP A 153 3.61 -5.19 -1.73
C ASP A 153 3.22 -6.09 -0.57
N LEU A 154 2.40 -7.11 -0.81
CA LEU A 154 2.09 -8.14 0.18
C LEU A 154 3.36 -8.79 0.71
N MET A 155 4.25 -9.24 -0.18
CA MET A 155 5.53 -9.84 0.21
C MET A 155 6.44 -8.85 0.97
N ARG A 156 6.48 -7.58 0.54
CA ARG A 156 7.25 -6.54 1.25
C ARG A 156 6.71 -6.31 2.65
N ILE A 157 5.38 -6.27 2.82
CA ILE A 157 4.73 -6.13 4.13
C ILE A 157 5.08 -7.32 5.01
N ILE A 158 4.93 -8.55 4.50
CA ILE A 158 5.30 -9.77 5.23
C ILE A 158 6.76 -9.69 5.68
N LYS A 159 7.69 -9.44 4.76
CA LYS A 159 9.13 -9.38 5.05
C LYS A 159 9.54 -8.27 6.01
N SER A 160 8.88 -7.10 5.96
CA SER A 160 9.29 -5.91 6.73
C SER A 160 8.55 -5.74 8.05
N ARG A 161 7.36 -6.34 8.19
CA ARG A 161 6.46 -6.11 9.34
C ARG A 161 6.17 -7.36 10.16
N VAL A 162 6.25 -8.56 9.56
CA VAL A 162 6.03 -9.81 10.29
C VAL A 162 7.35 -10.26 10.88
N LEU A 163 7.44 -10.23 12.21
CA LEU A 163 8.69 -10.53 12.93
C LEU A 163 9.01 -12.03 13.02
N SER A 164 8.04 -12.90 12.73
CA SER A 164 8.23 -14.36 12.73
C SER A 164 9.23 -14.81 11.67
N SER A 165 10.10 -15.74 12.04
CA SER A 165 11.02 -16.40 11.11
C SER A 165 10.38 -17.59 10.38
N ARG A 166 9.12 -17.94 10.66
CA ARG A 166 8.37 -19.06 10.07
C ARG A 166 7.06 -18.55 9.50
N VAL A 167 7.08 -18.16 8.24
CA VAL A 167 5.88 -17.67 7.56
C VAL A 167 5.51 -18.62 6.42
N ILE A 168 4.29 -19.14 6.47
CA ILE A 168 3.68 -19.93 5.40
C ILE A 168 2.66 -19.05 4.68
N LEU A 169 2.90 -18.76 3.41
CA LEU A 169 1.96 -18.06 2.53
C LEU A 169 1.31 -19.07 1.57
N ILE A 170 -0.01 -19.16 1.59
CA ILE A 170 -0.81 -20.05 0.74
C ILE A 170 -1.71 -19.18 -0.14
N LEU A 171 -1.52 -19.27 -1.45
CA LEU A 171 -2.24 -18.51 -2.46
C LEU A 171 -3.08 -19.45 -3.31
N ASP A 172 -4.40 -19.43 -3.10
CA ASP A 172 -5.41 -20.04 -3.97
C ASP A 172 -6.01 -18.98 -4.90
N ALA A 173 -5.15 -18.44 -5.76
CA ALA A 173 -5.49 -17.44 -6.77
C ALA A 173 -4.78 -17.79 -8.09
N CYS A 174 -5.43 -17.57 -9.23
CA CYS A 174 -4.82 -17.88 -10.53
C CYS A 174 -3.64 -16.97 -10.85
N HIS A 175 -2.57 -17.55 -11.41
CA HIS A 175 -1.49 -16.82 -12.06
C HIS A 175 -1.68 -16.65 -13.58
N SER A 176 -2.42 -17.56 -14.25
CA SER A 176 -2.81 -17.39 -15.66
C SER A 176 -4.34 -17.38 -15.84
N GLY A 177 -4.93 -16.20 -15.84
CA GLY A 177 -5.79 -15.79 -16.94
C GLY A 177 -6.64 -16.76 -17.76
N ALA A 178 -7.66 -17.38 -17.17
CA ALA A 178 -8.72 -18.01 -17.96
C ALA A 178 -10.08 -17.38 -17.71
N ALA A 179 -10.69 -16.87 -18.78
CA ALA A 179 -12.09 -16.47 -18.81
C ALA A 179 -13.00 -17.72 -18.94
N SER A 180 -13.14 -18.46 -17.83
CA SER A 180 -14.15 -19.51 -17.67
C SER A 180 -14.89 -19.27 -16.35
N PRO A 181 -16.22 -19.47 -16.27
CA PRO A 181 -16.99 -19.25 -15.05
C PRO A 181 -16.54 -20.10 -13.84
N GLU A 182 -15.74 -21.15 -14.07
CA GLU A 182 -15.20 -22.06 -13.05
C GLU A 182 -13.70 -21.82 -12.76
N ALA A 183 -13.07 -20.83 -13.39
CA ALA A 183 -11.67 -20.48 -13.27
C ALA A 183 -11.48 -19.26 -12.36
N LYS A 184 -10.49 -19.28 -11.45
CA LYS A 184 -10.21 -18.16 -10.54
C LYS A 184 -9.36 -17.03 -11.17
N GLY A 185 -9.43 -16.77 -12.49
CA GLY A 185 -8.54 -15.82 -13.20
C GLY A 185 -9.28 -14.84 -14.12
N LEU A 186 -8.76 -13.60 -14.24
CA LEU A 186 -9.45 -12.51 -14.94
C LEU A 186 -9.19 -12.43 -16.46
N TYR A 187 -7.94 -12.50 -16.97
CA TYR A 187 -7.59 -12.41 -18.43
C TYR A 187 -6.20 -13.01 -18.77
N ARG A 188 -5.83 -13.30 -20.03
CA ARG A 188 -4.52 -13.91 -20.39
C ARG A 188 -3.36 -12.89 -20.48
N ALA A 189 -2.35 -12.95 -19.59
CA ALA A 189 -0.89 -13.07 -19.89
C ALA A 189 0.05 -12.78 -18.67
N GLY A 190 1.32 -13.22 -18.80
CA GLY A 190 2.53 -12.61 -18.19
C GLY A 190 2.97 -13.11 -16.80
N ASN A 191 4.05 -13.91 -16.75
CA ASN A 191 4.54 -14.54 -15.51
C ASN A 191 5.34 -13.59 -14.60
N VAL A 192 5.04 -13.58 -13.30
CA VAL A 192 5.99 -13.17 -12.25
C VAL A 192 6.59 -14.44 -11.65
N ASP A 193 7.91 -14.47 -11.58
CA ASP A 193 8.67 -15.62 -11.08
C ASP A 193 8.56 -15.72 -9.55
N ALA A 194 7.86 -16.75 -9.07
CA ALA A 194 7.73 -17.06 -7.65
C ALA A 194 9.10 -17.31 -6.97
N ALA A 195 10.15 -17.65 -7.73
CA ALA A 195 11.51 -17.78 -7.21
C ALA A 195 12.11 -16.43 -6.79
N ARG A 196 11.77 -15.33 -7.46
CA ARG A 196 12.16 -13.96 -7.04
C ARG A 196 11.41 -13.51 -5.79
N LEU A 197 10.22 -14.07 -5.52
CA LEU A 197 9.37 -13.74 -4.38
C LEU A 197 9.86 -14.38 -3.08
N ALA A 198 10.52 -15.54 -3.13
CA ALA A 198 11.05 -16.24 -1.95
C ALA A 198 12.37 -15.68 -1.40
N SER A 199 12.97 -14.67 -2.05
CA SER A 199 14.30 -14.15 -1.68
C SER A 199 14.30 -13.39 -0.34
N GLY A 200 14.54 -14.13 0.74
CA GLY A 200 14.86 -13.63 2.08
C GLY A 200 13.88 -14.09 3.16
N THR A 201 14.47 -14.58 4.26
CA THR A 201 13.87 -14.94 5.57
C THR A 201 12.77 -15.99 5.55
N GLY A 202 13.13 -17.27 5.77
CA GLY A 202 12.29 -18.31 6.41
C GLY A 202 10.86 -18.53 5.88
N GLN A 203 10.58 -18.10 4.66
CA GLN A 203 9.25 -18.10 4.05
C GLN A 203 9.05 -19.34 3.19
N LEU A 204 7.86 -19.92 3.33
CA LEU A 204 7.36 -21.00 2.50
C LEU A 204 6.12 -20.50 1.75
N VAL A 205 6.15 -20.53 0.43
CA VAL A 205 5.07 -20.07 -0.44
C VAL A 205 4.48 -21.26 -1.18
N ILE A 206 3.17 -21.49 -1.04
CA ILE A 206 2.40 -22.48 -1.81
C ILE A 206 1.44 -21.72 -2.71
N ALA A 207 1.53 -21.95 -4.01
CA ALA A 207 0.60 -21.41 -5.00
C ALA A 207 -0.24 -22.53 -5.61
N SER A 208 -1.52 -22.25 -5.88
CA SER A 208 -2.49 -23.23 -6.36
C SER A 208 -2.26 -23.74 -7.79
N SER A 209 -1.48 -23.03 -8.59
CA SER A 209 -1.17 -23.38 -9.96
C SER A 209 0.15 -22.75 -10.41
N SER A 210 0.80 -23.37 -11.41
CA SER A 210 1.93 -22.78 -12.11
C SER A 210 1.55 -21.48 -12.80
N PRO A 211 2.52 -20.60 -13.10
CA PRO A 211 2.26 -19.28 -13.69
C PRO A 211 1.45 -19.29 -14.99
N ASP A 212 1.50 -20.37 -15.76
CA ASP A 212 0.81 -20.61 -17.03
C ASP A 212 -0.47 -21.48 -16.90
N GLN A 213 -0.86 -21.84 -15.66
CA GLN A 213 -2.00 -22.69 -15.36
C GLN A 213 -3.03 -22.01 -14.45
N VAL A 214 -4.26 -22.50 -14.53
CA VAL A 214 -5.46 -21.97 -13.86
C VAL A 214 -5.74 -22.75 -12.58
N SER A 215 -6.16 -22.07 -11.52
CA SER A 215 -6.80 -22.68 -10.35
C SER A 215 -8.32 -22.82 -10.56
N TRP A 216 -8.83 -24.02 -10.34
CA TRP A 216 -10.22 -24.39 -10.64
C TRP A 216 -11.09 -24.55 -9.39
N GLU A 217 -12.36 -24.20 -9.55
CA GLU A 217 -13.41 -24.60 -8.62
C GLU A 217 -13.81 -26.07 -8.82
N GLY A 218 -14.10 -26.75 -7.70
CA GLY A 218 -14.53 -28.15 -7.67
C GLY A 218 -15.90 -28.34 -8.33
N LYS A 219 -16.05 -29.44 -9.08
CA LYS A 219 -17.35 -29.83 -9.65
C LYS A 219 -18.19 -30.68 -8.69
N GLN A 220 -17.50 -31.50 -7.90
CA GLN A 220 -18.11 -32.58 -7.11
C GLN A 220 -18.34 -32.18 -5.64
N TYR A 221 -17.69 -31.11 -5.20
CA TYR A 221 -17.72 -30.60 -3.84
C TYR A 221 -17.66 -29.06 -3.84
N ALA A 222 -18.13 -28.45 -2.75
CA ALA A 222 -18.24 -27.00 -2.63
C ALA A 222 -16.93 -26.37 -2.14
N ASN A 223 -15.84 -26.54 -2.89
CA ASN A 223 -14.53 -25.93 -2.62
C ASN A 223 -13.76 -25.73 -3.93
N SER A 224 -12.68 -24.98 -3.91
CA SER A 224 -11.66 -25.13 -4.95
C SER A 224 -11.02 -26.50 -4.89
N VAL A 225 -10.59 -26.99 -6.06
CA VAL A 225 -9.85 -28.25 -6.15
C VAL A 225 -8.59 -28.17 -5.29
N PHE A 226 -7.93 -27.01 -5.28
CA PHE A 226 -6.77 -26.76 -4.46
C PHE A 226 -7.05 -26.89 -2.95
N THR A 227 -8.03 -26.15 -2.44
CA THR A 227 -8.29 -26.09 -0.99
C THR A 227 -8.79 -27.42 -0.44
N TYR A 228 -9.63 -28.12 -1.21
CA TYR A 228 -10.10 -29.46 -0.83
C TYR A 228 -8.93 -30.44 -0.65
N HIS A 229 -8.06 -30.56 -1.67
CA HIS A 229 -6.91 -31.47 -1.60
C HIS A 229 -5.88 -31.03 -0.56
N LEU A 230 -5.69 -29.72 -0.36
CA LEU A 230 -4.79 -29.19 0.66
C LEU A 230 -5.23 -29.61 2.06
N ILE A 231 -6.49 -29.33 2.42
CA ILE A 231 -7.02 -29.68 3.74
C ILE A 231 -7.02 -31.20 3.94
N LYS A 232 -7.38 -31.97 2.90
CA LYS A 232 -7.32 -33.44 2.94
C LYS A 232 -5.91 -33.93 3.23
N ALA A 233 -4.90 -33.45 2.50
CA ALA A 233 -3.52 -33.87 2.65
C ALA A 233 -2.95 -33.47 4.02
N LEU A 234 -3.26 -32.27 4.49
CA LEU A 234 -2.90 -31.78 5.82
C LEU A 234 -3.45 -32.62 6.98
N LYS A 235 -4.55 -33.37 6.76
CA LYS A 235 -5.18 -34.23 7.78
C LYS A 235 -4.62 -35.66 7.86
N GLU A 236 -3.86 -36.12 6.87
CA GLU A 236 -3.57 -37.55 6.70
C GLU A 236 -2.87 -38.22 7.88
N LYS A 237 -1.92 -37.53 8.52
CA LYS A 237 -1.14 -38.01 9.69
C LYS A 237 -1.26 -37.07 10.89
N GLY A 238 -2.27 -36.19 10.92
CA GLY A 238 -2.47 -35.22 12.00
C GLY A 238 -1.26 -34.29 12.20
N ASP A 239 -0.75 -34.22 13.42
CA ASP A 239 0.40 -33.39 13.81
C ASP A 239 1.75 -33.85 13.23
N ALA A 240 1.82 -35.06 12.68
CA ALA A 240 3.00 -35.59 12.01
C ALA A 240 3.05 -35.26 10.51
N THR A 241 1.96 -34.77 9.91
CA THR A 241 1.96 -34.38 8.48
C THR A 241 2.83 -33.14 8.30
N THR A 242 3.95 -33.30 7.61
CA THR A 242 4.79 -32.15 7.23
C THR A 242 4.17 -31.39 6.05
N ILE A 243 4.49 -30.10 5.93
CA ILE A 243 4.06 -29.29 4.77
C ILE A 243 4.53 -29.89 3.45
N GLY A 244 5.72 -30.50 3.42
CA GLY A 244 6.25 -31.17 2.22
C GLY A 244 5.39 -32.37 1.81
N GLU A 245 5.08 -33.28 2.75
CA GLU A 245 4.20 -34.42 2.49
C GLU A 245 2.80 -34.00 2.07
N ALA A 246 2.22 -33.02 2.79
CA ALA A 246 0.91 -32.48 2.43
C ALA A 246 0.92 -31.88 1.02
N PHE A 247 1.97 -31.15 0.66
CA PHE A 247 2.12 -30.57 -0.68
C PHE A 247 2.20 -31.65 -1.77
N ASP A 248 3.02 -32.68 -1.58
CA ASP A 248 3.20 -33.75 -2.57
C ASP A 248 1.89 -34.52 -2.81
N ASN A 249 1.18 -34.87 -1.73
CA ASN A 249 -0.09 -35.61 -1.80
C ASN A 249 -1.21 -34.75 -2.41
N MET A 250 -1.29 -33.48 -2.00
CA MET A 250 -2.21 -32.51 -2.58
C MET A 250 -1.95 -32.32 -4.08
N LYS A 251 -0.68 -32.14 -4.48
CA LYS A 251 -0.29 -31.90 -5.87
C LYS A 251 -0.67 -33.07 -6.76
N ALA A 252 -0.42 -34.31 -6.32
CA ALA A 252 -0.81 -35.50 -7.06
C ALA A 252 -2.34 -35.57 -7.26
N GLY A 253 -3.11 -35.35 -6.19
CA GLY A 253 -4.58 -35.39 -6.24
C GLY A 253 -5.20 -34.32 -7.15
N ILE A 254 -4.65 -33.09 -7.11
CA ILE A 254 -5.11 -31.99 -7.97
C ILE A 254 -4.82 -32.28 -9.45
N GLN A 255 -3.59 -32.74 -9.77
CA GLN A 255 -3.22 -33.02 -11.15
C GLN A 255 -4.08 -34.14 -11.75
N GLU A 256 -4.33 -35.20 -10.99
CA GLU A 256 -5.21 -36.29 -11.41
C GLU A 256 -6.65 -35.81 -11.63
N GLU A 257 -7.23 -35.10 -10.66
CA GLU A 257 -8.62 -34.63 -10.73
C GLU A 257 -8.84 -33.64 -11.87
N VAL A 258 -7.99 -32.62 -12.00
CA VAL A 258 -8.18 -31.58 -13.03
C VAL A 258 -7.97 -32.14 -14.43
N LEU A 259 -7.02 -33.07 -14.59
CA LEU A 259 -6.81 -33.76 -15.86
C LEU A 259 -8.03 -34.61 -16.23
N ARG A 260 -8.56 -35.39 -15.28
CA ARG A 260 -9.76 -36.23 -15.49
C ARG A 260 -11.01 -35.41 -15.78
N ASP A 261 -11.28 -34.38 -14.99
CA ASP A 261 -12.55 -33.65 -15.02
C ASP A 261 -12.59 -32.55 -16.10
N ARG A 262 -11.42 -32.10 -16.59
CA ARG A 262 -11.31 -30.94 -17.49
C ARG A 262 -10.36 -31.13 -18.68
N GLY A 263 -9.52 -32.17 -18.70
CA GLY A 263 -8.49 -32.33 -19.72
C GLY A 263 -7.45 -31.20 -19.72
N LYS A 264 -7.25 -30.55 -18.57
CA LYS A 264 -6.31 -29.45 -18.36
C LYS A 264 -5.36 -29.79 -17.21
N LEU A 265 -4.26 -29.06 -17.11
CA LEU A 265 -3.34 -29.17 -15.98
C LEU A 265 -3.60 -28.03 -14.98
N GLN A 266 -3.55 -28.39 -13.70
CA GLN A 266 -3.36 -27.47 -12.58
C GLN A 266 -2.25 -28.06 -11.72
N THR A 267 -1.12 -27.38 -11.64
CA THR A 267 0.10 -27.87 -11.00
C THR A 267 0.47 -26.91 -9.87
N PRO A 268 0.17 -27.24 -8.61
CA PRO A 268 0.61 -26.44 -7.49
C PRO A 268 2.14 -26.30 -7.42
N GLU A 269 2.60 -25.16 -6.92
CA GLU A 269 4.02 -24.87 -6.69
C GLU A 269 4.30 -24.61 -5.22
N LEU A 270 5.40 -25.18 -4.74
CA LEU A 270 5.98 -24.92 -3.44
C LEU A 270 7.35 -24.26 -3.66
N LYS A 271 7.53 -23.06 -3.14
CA LYS A 271 8.82 -22.37 -3.07
C LYS A 271 9.19 -22.17 -1.60
N SER A 272 10.41 -22.49 -1.23
CA SER A 272 10.85 -22.43 0.16
C SER A 272 12.33 -22.07 0.23
N GLU A 273 12.64 -21.10 1.08
CA GLU A 273 14.00 -20.80 1.54
C GLU A 273 14.19 -21.22 3.01
N TRP A 274 13.29 -22.07 3.53
CA TRP A 274 13.34 -22.57 4.89
C TRP A 274 14.51 -23.56 5.08
N GLN A 275 15.45 -23.21 5.95
CA GLN A 275 16.65 -24.01 6.25
C GLN A 275 16.55 -24.75 7.61
N GLY A 276 15.35 -25.08 8.05
CA GLY A 276 15.10 -25.72 9.34
C GLY A 276 14.43 -27.08 9.28
N LYS A 277 14.11 -27.62 10.45
CA LYS A 277 13.33 -28.86 10.56
C LYS A 277 12.01 -28.70 9.81
N THR A 278 11.57 -29.77 9.15
CA THR A 278 10.29 -29.79 8.44
C THR A 278 9.16 -29.28 9.34
N ILE A 279 8.38 -28.34 8.82
CA ILE A 279 7.26 -27.74 9.55
C ILE A 279 6.05 -28.65 9.38
N ALA A 280 5.37 -28.99 10.47
CA ALA A 280 4.05 -29.59 10.48
C ALA A 280 3.05 -28.55 11.00
N LEU A 281 1.95 -28.32 10.28
CA LEU A 281 1.02 -27.24 10.60
C LEU A 281 0.23 -27.50 11.88
N ALA A 282 -0.14 -28.76 12.10
CA ALA A 282 -0.92 -29.23 13.24
C ALA A 282 -0.10 -29.44 14.53
N VAL A 283 1.22 -29.21 14.52
CA VAL A 283 2.05 -29.37 15.72
C VAL A 283 1.58 -28.42 16.85
N PRO A 284 1.40 -28.89 18.09
CA PRO A 284 0.99 -28.04 19.20
C PRO A 284 2.03 -26.95 19.52
N PRO A 285 1.60 -25.69 19.79
CA PRO A 285 2.51 -24.63 20.23
C PRO A 285 2.96 -24.87 21.69
N VAL A 286 4.21 -24.53 22.01
CA VAL A 286 4.77 -24.77 23.36
C VAL A 286 4.47 -23.66 24.37
N SER A 287 4.08 -22.46 23.93
CA SER A 287 3.83 -21.30 24.79
C SER A 287 2.78 -20.34 24.20
N PRO A 288 1.51 -20.78 24.05
CA PRO A 288 0.52 -20.00 23.34
C PRO A 288 0.00 -18.82 24.17
N ARG A 289 0.10 -17.61 23.62
CA ARG A 289 -0.29 -16.36 24.30
C ARG A 289 -1.78 -16.08 24.15
N LYS A 290 -2.26 -15.00 24.77
CA LYS A 290 -3.63 -14.49 24.61
C LYS A 290 -3.67 -13.57 23.40
N GLY A 291 -4.65 -13.73 22.51
CA GLY A 291 -4.87 -12.82 21.39
C GLY A 291 -5.37 -11.45 21.86
N MET A 292 -5.23 -10.43 21.01
CA MET A 292 -6.05 -9.23 21.13
C MET A 292 -7.49 -9.55 20.72
N PRO A 293 -8.51 -8.93 21.34
CA PRO A 293 -9.90 -9.11 20.92
C PRO A 293 -10.10 -8.74 19.44
N GLU A 294 -11.11 -9.37 18.83
CA GLU A 294 -11.47 -9.34 17.42
C GLU A 294 -11.38 -7.93 16.79
N ILE A 295 -11.01 -7.86 15.50
CA ILE A 295 -11.09 -6.63 14.71
C ILE A 295 -12.58 -6.36 14.44
N VAL A 296 -13.30 -5.80 15.41
CA VAL A 296 -14.74 -5.49 15.29
C VAL A 296 -14.92 -4.22 14.45
N PRO A 297 -15.62 -4.27 13.30
CA PRO A 297 -16.01 -3.07 12.57
C PRO A 297 -17.10 -2.29 13.33
N VAL A 298 -17.09 -0.97 13.21
CA VAL A 298 -18.25 -0.14 13.53
C VAL A 298 -19.36 -0.48 12.52
N PRO A 299 -20.58 -0.87 12.93
CA PRO A 299 -21.63 -1.23 11.99
C PRO A 299 -22.11 -0.01 11.22
N VAL A 300 -22.00 -0.05 9.89
CA VAL A 300 -22.69 0.89 9.00
C VAL A 300 -24.13 0.39 8.85
N LYS A 301 -25.07 1.07 9.51
CA LYS A 301 -26.50 0.73 9.42
C LYS A 301 -27.06 1.21 8.06
N PRO A 302 -27.85 0.40 7.34
CA PRO A 302 -28.56 0.88 6.16
C PRO A 302 -29.57 1.96 6.55
N LEU A 303 -29.72 2.98 5.70
CA LEU A 303 -30.77 4.00 5.82
C LEU A 303 -32.12 3.34 5.54
N ASP A 304 -32.90 3.07 6.59
CA ASP A 304 -34.32 2.71 6.44
C ASP A 304 -35.10 3.93 5.96
N GLU A 305 -35.77 3.76 4.82
CA GLU A 305 -36.78 4.67 4.28
C GLU A 305 -37.99 4.71 5.23
N THR A 306 -38.18 5.83 5.92
CA THR A 306 -39.53 6.29 6.28
C THR A 306 -39.56 7.82 6.23
N THR A 307 -40.24 8.30 5.21
CA THR A 307 -40.78 9.65 5.08
C THR A 307 -41.78 9.92 6.19
N GLU A 308 -41.56 10.95 7.01
CA GLU A 308 -42.67 11.70 7.58
C GLU A 308 -42.26 13.13 7.97
N ASN A 309 -42.78 14.08 7.17
CA ASN A 309 -43.29 15.39 7.53
C ASN A 309 -42.61 16.16 8.66
N LEU A 310 -42.02 17.31 8.30
CA LEU A 310 -42.13 18.56 9.06
C LEU A 310 -41.79 19.74 8.12
N GLU A 311 -42.70 20.03 7.18
CA GLU A 311 -42.87 21.41 6.72
C GLU A 311 -43.62 22.18 7.81
N ALA A 312 -43.03 23.27 8.32
CA ALA A 312 -43.74 24.53 8.57
C ALA A 312 -42.84 25.58 9.25
N LYS A 313 -42.87 26.79 8.65
CA LYS A 313 -42.57 28.13 9.19
C LYS A 313 -41.13 28.65 9.16
N LEU A 314 -40.81 29.29 8.03
CA LEU A 314 -39.93 30.46 7.98
C LEU A 314 -40.67 31.61 7.27
N PRO A 315 -40.70 32.85 7.82
CA PRO A 315 -41.16 34.04 7.11
C PRO A 315 -40.08 34.60 6.16
N PRO A 316 -40.45 35.41 5.15
CA PRO A 316 -39.60 35.68 4.00
C PRO A 316 -38.50 36.71 4.24
N SER A 317 -37.42 36.48 3.52
CA SER A 317 -36.24 37.32 3.31
C SER A 317 -36.57 38.73 2.78
N THR A 318 -35.90 39.74 3.33
CA THR A 318 -35.67 41.03 2.67
C THR A 318 -34.18 41.34 2.69
N ALA A 319 -33.53 41.22 1.52
CA ALA A 319 -32.21 41.77 1.28
C ALA A 319 -32.27 43.30 1.15
N PRO A 320 -31.14 43.99 1.36
CA PRO A 320 -30.78 44.98 0.35
C PRO A 320 -29.32 44.89 -0.11
N THR A 321 -29.21 45.10 -1.41
CA THR A 321 -28.04 45.31 -2.24
C THR A 321 -27.34 46.63 -1.91
N SER A 322 -26.00 46.66 -1.87
CA SER A 322 -25.25 47.86 -2.26
C SER A 322 -23.88 47.53 -2.82
N THR A 323 -23.67 47.92 -4.06
CA THR A 323 -22.41 47.98 -4.79
C THR A 323 -21.62 49.25 -4.41
N ARG A 324 -20.32 49.12 -4.14
CA ARG A 324 -19.31 50.16 -4.34
C ARG A 324 -17.97 49.56 -4.77
N THR A 325 -17.46 50.08 -5.87
CA THR A 325 -16.06 50.07 -6.34
C THR A 325 -15.41 51.39 -5.85
N TRP A 326 -14.11 51.66 -5.66
CA TRP A 326 -12.79 51.18 -6.11
C TRP A 326 -11.73 51.57 -5.05
N SER A 327 -10.55 50.92 -5.00
CA SER A 327 -9.21 51.53 -5.25
C SER A 327 -8.08 50.66 -4.69
N ALA A 328 -7.08 50.42 -5.53
CA ALA A 328 -5.86 49.69 -5.22
C ALA A 328 -4.89 50.56 -4.42
N VAL A 329 -4.30 49.99 -3.37
CA VAL A 329 -3.04 50.44 -2.77
C VAL A 329 -2.17 49.20 -2.65
N GLU A 330 -1.02 49.25 -3.32
CA GLU A 330 0.00 48.23 -3.31
C GLU A 330 0.59 48.03 -1.91
N GLY A 331 0.72 46.76 -1.54
CA GLY A 331 1.41 46.25 -0.37
C GLY A 331 1.62 44.76 -0.59
N ASP A 332 2.49 44.43 -1.55
CA ASP A 332 2.76 43.07 -2.00
C ASP A 332 3.37 42.23 -0.86
N SER A 333 2.50 41.48 -0.19
CA SER A 333 2.83 40.35 0.69
C SER A 333 1.83 39.21 0.46
N GLY A 334 1.37 39.08 -0.79
CA GLY A 334 0.38 38.11 -1.21
C GLY A 334 0.98 36.73 -1.46
N ILE A 335 1.22 35.96 -0.41
CA ILE A 335 1.11 34.50 -0.56
C ILE A 335 -0.40 34.20 -0.55
N GLU A 336 -1.05 34.45 -1.69
CA GLU A 336 -2.36 33.88 -1.97
C GLU A 336 -2.20 32.35 -1.95
N SER A 337 -2.83 31.73 -0.96
CA SER A 337 -2.88 30.29 -0.75
C SER A 337 -3.65 29.64 -1.89
N LEU A 338 -2.95 29.32 -2.98
CA LEU A 338 -3.47 28.50 -4.06
C LEU A 338 -3.29 27.01 -3.71
N PRO A 339 -4.28 26.14 -3.99
CA PRO A 339 -4.24 24.73 -3.63
C PRO A 339 -3.11 24.00 -4.38
N ALA A 340 -2.07 23.61 -3.66
CA ALA A 340 -0.99 22.79 -4.20
C ALA A 340 -1.48 21.35 -4.36
N ILE A 341 -1.60 20.87 -5.61
CA ILE A 341 -1.73 19.46 -5.93
C ILE A 341 -0.49 18.72 -5.38
N PRO A 342 -0.59 17.50 -4.80
CA PRO A 342 0.56 16.81 -4.22
C PRO A 342 1.76 16.77 -5.19
N PRO A 343 3.00 16.97 -4.69
CA PRO A 343 4.17 17.01 -5.55
C PRO A 343 4.36 15.72 -6.35
N VAL A 344 4.42 15.85 -7.68
CA VAL A 344 4.71 14.77 -8.61
C VAL A 344 6.22 14.69 -8.81
N THR A 345 6.78 13.48 -8.84
CA THR A 345 8.18 13.28 -9.23
C THR A 345 8.32 13.49 -10.74
N VAL A 346 9.00 14.55 -11.14
CA VAL A 346 9.22 14.93 -12.56
C VAL A 346 10.59 14.46 -13.07
N LEU A 347 11.49 14.06 -12.18
CA LEU A 347 12.76 13.41 -12.49
C LEU A 347 13.10 12.42 -11.39
N ASP A 348 13.51 11.21 -11.77
CA ASP A 348 14.18 10.24 -10.90
C ASP A 348 15.02 9.32 -11.79
N ASN A 349 16.34 9.54 -11.82
CA ASN A 349 17.25 8.83 -12.73
C ASN A 349 18.35 8.04 -12.00
N GLY A 350 18.24 7.88 -10.67
CA GLY A 350 19.18 7.10 -9.87
C GLY A 350 18.91 5.60 -9.90
N ASN A 351 19.93 4.80 -9.60
CA ASN A 351 19.85 3.34 -9.46
C ASN A 351 20.90 2.82 -8.47
N ILE A 352 20.88 1.51 -8.20
CA ILE A 352 21.74 0.86 -7.17
C ILE A 352 23.07 0.31 -7.72
N TYR A 353 23.37 0.54 -9.00
CA TYR A 353 24.60 0.04 -9.62
C TYR A 353 25.80 0.94 -9.28
N LEU A 354 27.00 0.47 -9.64
CA LEU A 354 28.24 1.24 -9.48
C LEU A 354 28.11 2.62 -10.15
N VAL A 355 28.71 3.63 -9.52
CA VAL A 355 28.67 5.02 -9.96
C VAL A 355 30.08 5.58 -10.17
N TYR A 356 30.18 6.54 -11.07
CA TYR A 356 31.35 7.38 -11.28
C TYR A 356 30.96 8.82 -10.96
N ASN A 357 31.92 9.69 -10.66
CA ASN A 357 31.63 11.11 -10.48
C ASN A 357 31.75 11.87 -11.81
N LYS A 358 31.43 13.17 -11.79
CA LYS A 358 31.55 14.08 -12.93
C LYS A 358 30.63 13.68 -14.10
N PRO A 359 29.34 14.08 -14.04
CA PRO A 359 28.39 13.88 -15.13
C PRO A 359 28.96 14.33 -16.47
N SER A 360 28.95 13.43 -17.44
CA SER A 360 29.39 13.69 -18.82
C SER A 360 28.28 14.26 -19.69
N ARG A 361 27.04 14.25 -19.20
CA ARG A 361 25.86 14.79 -19.87
C ARG A 361 25.04 15.64 -18.91
N ALA A 362 24.40 16.69 -19.43
CA ALA A 362 23.48 17.50 -18.66
C ALA A 362 22.31 16.66 -18.11
N THR A 363 21.97 16.87 -16.84
CA THR A 363 20.78 16.31 -16.22
C THR A 363 19.61 17.25 -16.46
N THR A 364 18.65 16.81 -17.29
CA THR A 364 17.48 17.60 -17.66
C THR A 364 16.18 16.93 -17.29
N PHE A 365 15.13 17.72 -17.10
CA PHE A 365 13.76 17.25 -16.91
C PHE A 365 12.78 18.27 -17.49
N ASN A 366 11.56 17.82 -17.78
CA ASN A 366 10.54 18.67 -18.39
C ASN A 366 9.32 18.76 -17.48
N ILE A 367 8.75 19.96 -17.35
CA ILE A 367 7.50 20.20 -16.65
C ILE A 367 6.48 20.72 -17.68
N ASN A 368 5.37 20.01 -17.84
CA ASN A 368 4.35 20.37 -18.84
C ASN A 368 3.34 21.43 -18.36
N TYR A 369 3.48 21.91 -17.13
CA TYR A 369 2.57 22.86 -16.48
C TYR A 369 3.34 23.74 -15.48
N PRO A 370 2.89 24.97 -15.20
CA PRO A 370 3.43 25.76 -14.10
C PRO A 370 3.25 25.00 -12.77
N GLY A 371 4.29 24.99 -11.93
CA GLY A 371 4.28 24.18 -10.72
C GLY A 371 5.22 24.73 -9.64
N LEU A 372 4.92 24.45 -8.38
CA LEU A 372 5.77 24.74 -7.23
C LEU A 372 6.81 23.62 -7.07
N LEU A 373 8.08 23.96 -7.23
CA LEU A 373 9.20 23.08 -6.92
C LEU A 373 9.30 22.87 -5.41
N THR A 374 9.03 21.64 -4.96
CA THR A 374 8.89 21.35 -3.53
C THR A 374 10.07 20.59 -2.96
N TYR A 375 10.75 19.78 -3.77
CA TYR A 375 11.85 18.96 -3.30
C TYR A 375 12.80 18.61 -4.45
N MET A 376 14.10 18.59 -4.15
CA MET A 376 15.10 18.01 -5.04
C MET A 376 16.26 17.40 -4.27
N PHE A 377 16.93 16.41 -4.88
CA PHE A 377 18.25 16.00 -4.43
C PHE A 377 19.21 15.71 -5.59
N THR A 378 20.52 15.82 -5.32
CA THR A 378 21.62 15.26 -6.10
C THR A 378 22.40 14.23 -5.27
N TYR A 379 22.99 13.21 -5.91
CA TYR A 379 23.70 12.13 -5.22
C TYR A 379 25.22 12.21 -5.43
N HIS A 380 26.00 12.18 -4.36
CA HIS A 380 27.44 12.42 -4.30
C HIS A 380 28.14 11.28 -3.55
N TRP A 381 28.15 10.08 -4.13
CA TRP A 381 28.80 8.92 -3.50
C TRP A 381 30.31 9.15 -3.29
N ASN A 382 30.97 9.74 -4.30
CA ASN A 382 32.34 10.23 -4.24
C ASN A 382 33.34 9.25 -3.62
N ASP A 383 33.48 8.07 -4.21
CA ASP A 383 34.39 7.01 -3.73
C ASP A 383 34.14 6.61 -2.26
N ALA A 384 32.86 6.58 -1.87
CA ALA A 384 32.38 6.35 -0.50
C ALA A 384 32.79 7.41 0.55
N HIS A 385 33.35 8.55 0.13
CA HIS A 385 33.68 9.66 1.03
C HIS A 385 32.54 10.67 1.17
N GLY A 386 31.56 10.64 0.27
CA GLY A 386 30.55 11.68 0.21
C GLY A 386 31.11 13.04 -0.22
N ALA A 387 30.30 14.09 -0.12
CA ALA A 387 30.76 15.45 -0.38
C ALA A 387 30.07 16.47 0.54
N ARG A 388 30.77 17.56 0.90
CA ARG A 388 30.20 18.60 1.76
C ARG A 388 29.04 19.30 1.02
N PRO A 389 27.82 19.33 1.58
CA PRO A 389 26.64 19.90 0.91
C PRO A 389 26.89 21.29 0.34
N GLY A 390 26.68 21.43 -0.97
CA GLY A 390 26.81 22.67 -1.72
C GLY A 390 25.46 23.33 -2.03
N THR A 391 25.27 23.69 -3.30
CA THR A 391 24.03 24.30 -3.78
C THR A 391 23.59 23.71 -5.11
N ILE A 392 22.28 23.61 -5.32
CA ILE A 392 21.69 23.22 -6.60
C ILE A 392 21.02 24.45 -7.23
N ARG A 393 21.18 24.61 -8.56
CA ARG A 393 20.45 25.60 -9.38
C ARG A 393 19.68 24.87 -10.48
N LEU A 394 18.61 25.50 -10.97
CA LEU A 394 17.91 25.06 -12.17
C LEU A 394 18.02 26.12 -13.26
N LYS A 395 18.45 25.75 -14.46
CA LYS A 395 18.42 26.61 -15.64
C LYS A 395 17.27 26.19 -16.54
N HIS A 396 16.32 27.08 -16.75
CA HIS A 396 15.22 26.90 -17.69
C HIS A 396 15.68 27.07 -19.15
N ASP A 397 14.95 26.50 -20.12
CA ASP A 397 15.27 26.57 -21.55
C ASP A 397 15.34 28.01 -22.10
N ASN A 398 14.55 28.92 -21.55
CA ASN A 398 14.63 30.37 -21.84
C ASN A 398 15.86 31.07 -21.23
N GLY A 399 16.73 30.33 -20.54
CA GLY A 399 17.97 30.84 -19.93
C GLY A 399 17.83 31.33 -18.49
N HIS A 400 16.62 31.45 -17.93
CA HIS A 400 16.41 31.89 -16.56
C HIS A 400 16.96 30.88 -15.54
N ILE A 401 17.62 31.37 -14.48
CA ILE A 401 18.23 30.55 -13.44
C ILE A 401 17.46 30.70 -12.14
N TYR A 402 17.05 29.57 -11.56
CA TYR A 402 16.43 29.48 -10.24
C TYR A 402 17.44 28.91 -9.23
N GLY A 403 17.47 29.49 -8.03
CA GLY A 403 18.48 29.21 -7.01
C GLY A 403 19.61 30.26 -7.00
N PRO A 404 20.75 29.99 -6.34
CA PRO A 404 21.16 28.71 -5.74
C PRO A 404 20.34 28.31 -4.51
N PHE A 405 19.93 27.06 -4.48
CA PHE A 405 19.27 26.44 -3.34
C PHE A 405 20.32 25.75 -2.48
N LYS A 406 20.44 26.18 -1.22
CA LYS A 406 21.35 25.56 -0.26
C LYS A 406 20.85 24.15 0.08
N THR A 407 21.75 23.17 0.09
CA THR A 407 21.39 21.78 0.39
C THR A 407 21.81 21.34 1.79
N THR A 408 21.14 20.31 2.29
CA THR A 408 21.51 19.55 3.48
C THR A 408 22.00 18.17 3.09
N GLY A 409 23.00 17.66 3.80
CA GLY A 409 23.58 16.34 3.55
C GLY A 409 22.86 15.23 4.31
N LYS A 410 22.55 14.12 3.64
CA LYS A 410 22.12 12.87 4.27
C LYS A 410 23.02 11.69 3.89
N ALA A 411 23.06 10.69 4.75
CA ALA A 411 23.86 9.49 4.53
C ALA A 411 23.34 8.66 3.35
N GLY A 412 24.27 8.13 2.56
CA GLY A 412 24.04 7.24 1.42
C GLY A 412 24.08 5.76 1.76
N GLN A 413 24.01 4.94 0.71
CA GLN A 413 24.21 3.50 0.82
C GLN A 413 25.56 3.18 1.49
N GLY A 414 25.56 2.23 2.44
CA GLY A 414 26.76 1.91 3.22
C GLY A 414 27.15 2.96 4.26
N ASN A 415 26.21 3.83 4.67
CA ASN A 415 26.43 4.94 5.61
C ASN A 415 27.43 6.00 5.14
N VAL A 416 27.65 6.15 3.83
CA VAL A 416 28.50 7.20 3.26
C VAL A 416 27.96 8.57 3.66
N PRO A 417 28.72 9.42 4.38
CA PRO A 417 28.20 10.68 4.91
C PRO A 417 27.90 11.67 3.78
N ASN A 418 26.84 12.48 3.91
CA ASN A 418 26.50 13.55 2.95
C ASN A 418 26.42 13.10 1.47
N ALA A 419 26.05 11.84 1.21
CA ALA A 419 25.89 11.35 -0.14
C ALA A 419 24.63 11.89 -0.82
N TYR A 420 23.57 12.25 -0.09
CA TYR A 420 22.42 12.95 -0.67
C TYR A 420 22.49 14.43 -0.31
N TRP A 421 22.48 15.28 -1.33
CA TRP A 421 22.36 16.73 -1.18
C TRP A 421 20.91 17.11 -1.46
N GLU A 422 20.14 17.36 -0.42
CA GLU A 422 18.69 17.59 -0.50
C GLU A 422 18.33 19.05 -0.22
N CYS A 423 17.31 19.57 -0.88
CA CYS A 423 16.69 20.85 -0.50
C CYS A 423 15.20 20.91 -0.84
N GLU A 424 14.50 21.84 -0.20
CA GLU A 424 13.07 22.11 -0.37
C GLU A 424 12.87 23.58 -0.80
N PRO A 425 12.97 23.90 -2.10
CA PRO A 425 13.06 25.29 -2.55
C PRO A 425 11.77 26.11 -2.41
N LEU A 426 10.61 25.47 -2.56
CA LEU A 426 9.30 26.10 -2.58
C LEU A 426 9.20 27.26 -3.59
N VAL A 427 9.78 27.08 -4.79
CA VAL A 427 9.84 28.10 -5.85
C VAL A 427 8.88 27.77 -6.99
N ARG A 428 8.15 28.76 -7.50
CA ARG A 428 7.30 28.58 -8.68
C ARG A 428 8.15 28.46 -9.94
N LEU A 429 7.90 27.41 -10.70
CA LEU A 429 8.53 27.11 -11.98
C LEU A 429 7.47 27.19 -13.08
N PRO A 430 7.68 27.93 -14.17
CA PRO A 430 6.87 27.81 -15.37
C PRO A 430 7.02 26.42 -16.02
N ALA A 431 6.09 26.08 -16.90
CA ALA A 431 6.26 24.92 -17.78
C ALA A 431 7.48 25.12 -18.69
N GLY A 432 8.20 24.05 -18.96
CA GLY A 432 9.36 24.03 -19.85
C GLY A 432 10.42 23.04 -19.39
N THR A 433 11.55 23.05 -20.10
CA THR A 433 12.67 22.14 -19.83
C THR A 433 13.68 22.80 -18.91
N TYR A 434 14.13 22.06 -17.89
CA TYR A 434 15.09 22.50 -16.90
C TYR A 434 16.35 21.65 -16.94
N THR A 435 17.49 22.31 -16.78
CA THR A 435 18.79 21.67 -16.56
C THR A 435 19.22 21.89 -15.11
N ILE A 436 19.59 20.81 -14.42
CA ILE A 436 20.10 20.86 -13.05
C ILE A 436 21.58 21.23 -13.10
N ILE A 437 21.97 22.22 -12.30
CA ILE A 437 23.35 22.69 -12.14
C ILE A 437 23.74 22.48 -10.68
N ASP A 438 24.61 21.52 -10.43
CA ASP A 438 25.21 21.28 -9.13
C ASP A 438 26.46 22.17 -8.94
N SER A 439 26.69 22.68 -7.72
CA SER A 439 27.86 23.50 -7.41
C SER A 439 29.18 22.76 -7.40
N ASP A 440 29.15 21.44 -7.21
CA ASP A 440 30.33 20.58 -7.25
C ASP A 440 30.08 19.33 -8.12
N PRO A 441 30.04 19.51 -9.45
CA PRO A 441 29.82 18.40 -10.36
C PRO A 441 30.94 17.35 -10.29
N SER A 442 32.11 17.68 -9.73
CA SER A 442 33.23 16.74 -9.61
C SER A 442 32.95 15.57 -8.66
N THR A 443 31.98 15.74 -7.75
CA THR A 443 31.55 14.71 -6.80
C THR A 443 30.16 14.14 -7.12
N TRP A 444 29.46 14.69 -8.11
CA TRP A 444 28.11 14.28 -8.49
C TRP A 444 28.13 12.94 -9.24
N ALA A 445 27.45 11.94 -8.68
CA ALA A 445 27.43 10.57 -9.16
C ALA A 445 26.59 10.39 -10.44
N GLN A 446 27.05 9.53 -11.34
CA GLN A 446 26.40 9.15 -12.59
C GLN A 446 26.80 7.71 -12.98
N ASN A 447 26.04 7.06 -13.87
CA ASN A 447 26.49 5.85 -14.53
C ASN A 447 25.85 5.66 -15.91
N GLU A 448 26.08 4.49 -16.51
CA GLU A 448 25.48 4.13 -17.81
C GLU A 448 23.95 4.07 -17.75
N GLY A 449 23.37 3.68 -16.60
CA GLY A 449 21.92 3.67 -16.38
C GLY A 449 21.28 5.07 -16.46
N SER A 450 21.99 6.12 -16.04
CA SER A 450 21.60 7.52 -16.27
C SER A 450 22.12 8.08 -17.60
N ARG A 451 22.83 7.26 -18.39
CA ARG A 451 23.53 7.59 -19.64
C ARG A 451 24.44 8.83 -19.47
N GLY A 452 25.22 8.86 -18.39
CA GLY A 452 26.16 9.95 -18.13
C GLY A 452 25.58 11.19 -17.43
N ALA A 453 24.26 11.22 -17.17
CA ALA A 453 23.62 12.31 -16.42
C ALA A 453 23.81 12.11 -14.91
N GLY A 454 23.99 13.20 -14.17
CA GLY A 454 24.07 13.15 -12.71
C GLY A 454 22.77 12.66 -12.09
N PHE A 455 22.88 11.85 -11.05
CA PHE A 455 21.76 11.28 -10.31
C PHE A 455 21.03 12.36 -9.54
N ALA A 456 19.74 12.50 -9.80
CA ALA A 456 18.89 13.47 -9.15
C ALA A 456 17.45 12.98 -9.08
N ARG A 457 16.72 13.53 -8.10
CA ARG A 457 15.26 13.46 -8.06
C ARG A 457 14.69 14.85 -7.89
N VAL A 458 13.59 15.14 -8.58
CA VAL A 458 12.90 16.44 -8.50
C VAL A 458 11.40 16.20 -8.35
N LYS A 459 10.77 16.94 -7.42
CA LYS A 459 9.32 16.94 -7.22
C LYS A 459 8.71 18.33 -7.39
N VAL A 460 7.63 18.39 -8.16
CA VAL A 460 6.91 19.63 -8.47
C VAL A 460 5.42 19.43 -8.19
N ALA A 461 4.83 20.34 -7.42
CA ALA A 461 3.39 20.41 -7.21
C ALA A 461 2.76 21.27 -8.31
N PRO A 462 1.86 20.75 -9.15
CA PRO A 462 1.18 21.57 -10.15
C PRO A 462 0.46 22.78 -9.53
N LEU A 463 0.58 23.94 -10.17
CA LEU A 463 -0.16 25.16 -9.81
C LEU A 463 -1.37 25.28 -10.74
N VAL A 464 -2.58 25.20 -10.18
CA VAL A 464 -3.81 25.47 -10.93
C VAL A 464 -3.92 26.97 -11.13
N THR A 465 -3.76 27.46 -12.36
CA THR A 465 -4.01 28.86 -12.68
C THR A 465 -5.52 29.06 -12.80
N THR A 466 -6.10 29.78 -11.85
CA THR A 466 -7.47 30.31 -11.94
C THR A 466 -7.52 31.45 -12.97
N SER A 467 -7.52 31.09 -14.24
CA SER A 467 -8.03 31.95 -15.30
C SER A 467 -8.87 31.11 -16.24
N HIS A 468 -10.19 31.17 -16.05
CA HIS A 468 -11.15 30.68 -17.02
C HIS A 468 -11.05 31.53 -18.30
N PRO A 469 -10.87 30.89 -19.46
CA PRO A 469 -11.76 31.17 -20.57
C PRO A 469 -12.57 29.90 -20.88
N ASP A 470 -13.88 30.05 -20.73
CA ASP A 470 -14.97 29.29 -21.33
C ASP A 470 -14.61 27.97 -22.05
N ARG A 471 -14.86 26.85 -21.36
CA ARG A 471 -15.29 25.60 -22.00
C ARG A 471 -16.53 25.07 -21.29
N SER A 472 -17.60 25.82 -21.40
CA SER A 472 -18.94 25.25 -21.44
C SER A 472 -19.04 24.27 -22.62
N ARG A 473 -18.71 22.99 -22.38
CA ARG A 473 -19.24 21.84 -23.15
C ARG A 473 -18.96 20.53 -22.43
N GLU A 474 -20.00 20.10 -21.72
CA GLU A 474 -20.37 18.71 -21.45
C GLU A 474 -19.38 17.80 -20.73
N LEU A 475 -19.28 17.95 -19.40
CA LEU A 475 -19.15 16.81 -18.50
C LEU A 475 -20.13 17.02 -17.34
N LYS A 476 -21.12 16.12 -17.23
CA LYS A 476 -22.16 16.14 -16.17
C LYS A 476 -21.47 16.10 -14.79
N ARG A 477 -21.56 17.19 -14.02
CA ARG A 477 -21.14 17.21 -12.60
C ARG A 477 -22.23 16.60 -11.73
N SER A 478 -21.87 15.63 -10.89
CA SER A 478 -22.70 15.23 -9.74
C SER A 478 -22.91 16.44 -8.80
N PRO A 479 -24.06 16.55 -8.12
CA PRO A 479 -24.31 17.64 -7.18
C PRO A 479 -23.33 17.60 -6.00
N GLU A 480 -23.03 18.77 -5.41
CA GLU A 480 -22.29 18.85 -4.15
C GLU A 480 -23.00 18.04 -3.06
N THR A 481 -22.23 17.25 -2.32
CA THR A 481 -22.73 16.32 -1.31
C THR A 481 -21.91 16.40 -0.03
N THR A 482 -22.48 15.87 1.06
CA THR A 482 -21.76 15.71 2.32
C THR A 482 -20.90 14.45 2.24
N ILE A 483 -19.58 14.63 2.32
CA ILE A 483 -18.59 13.55 2.29
C ILE A 483 -18.45 12.89 3.66
N TYR A 484 -18.52 13.69 4.72
CA TYR A 484 -18.47 13.21 6.09
C TYR A 484 -19.20 14.18 7.01
N ASN A 485 -20.04 13.68 7.91
CA ASN A 485 -20.63 14.50 8.96
C ASN A 485 -20.89 13.62 10.18
N ASN A 486 -20.31 13.98 11.33
CA ASN A 486 -20.56 13.33 12.62
C ASN A 486 -21.15 14.31 13.66
N GLY A 487 -21.57 15.50 13.22
CA GLY A 487 -22.27 16.49 14.03
C GLY A 487 -23.69 16.03 14.34
N ASN A 488 -24.23 16.48 15.47
CA ASN A 488 -25.60 16.20 15.88
C ASN A 488 -26.11 17.29 16.85
N ILE A 489 -27.39 17.23 17.19
CA ILE A 489 -28.06 18.27 17.99
C ILE A 489 -28.02 18.02 19.51
N TYR A 490 -27.36 16.95 19.96
CA TYR A 490 -27.26 16.64 21.39
C TYR A 490 -26.22 17.52 22.08
N GLY A 491 -26.33 17.64 23.41
CA GLY A 491 -25.35 18.34 24.23
C GLY A 491 -23.93 17.84 23.98
N CYS A 492 -22.96 18.75 24.03
CA CYS A 492 -21.56 18.45 23.73
C CYS A 492 -20.63 18.78 24.91
N LEU A 493 -19.54 18.02 24.97
CA LEU A 493 -18.37 18.23 25.80
C LEU A 493 -17.23 18.71 24.89
N ASN A 494 -16.13 19.21 25.46
CA ASN A 494 -14.93 19.55 24.68
C ASN A 494 -13.82 18.52 24.92
N ASN A 495 -12.74 18.62 24.14
CA ASN A 495 -11.57 17.74 24.21
C ASN A 495 -11.89 16.31 23.77
N PRO A 496 -12.01 16.07 22.45
CA PRO A 496 -12.38 14.78 21.90
C PRO A 496 -11.52 13.65 22.45
N LEU A 497 -12.18 12.55 22.80
CA LEU A 497 -11.54 11.38 23.40
C LEU A 497 -10.94 10.44 22.35
N ARG A 498 -11.26 10.66 21.07
CA ARG A 498 -10.86 9.83 19.95
C ARG A 498 -10.62 10.68 18.69
N PRO A 499 -9.75 10.23 17.77
CA PRO A 499 -9.53 10.90 16.50
C PRO A 499 -10.79 10.88 15.63
N THR A 500 -11.07 12.01 14.98
CA THR A 500 -12.12 12.11 13.95
C THR A 500 -11.57 11.58 12.64
N ASN A 501 -12.17 10.52 12.11
CA ASN A 501 -11.69 9.87 10.89
C ASN A 501 -12.79 9.72 9.84
N PHE A 502 -12.41 9.82 8.56
CA PHE A 502 -13.28 9.55 7.43
C PHE A 502 -12.50 8.90 6.28
N SER A 503 -13.21 8.32 5.30
CA SER A 503 -12.58 7.73 4.12
C SER A 503 -13.30 8.16 2.86
N ILE A 504 -12.56 8.26 1.76
CA ILE A 504 -13.09 8.48 0.43
C ILE A 504 -12.60 7.38 -0.51
N ASP A 505 -13.46 6.90 -1.40
CA ASP A 505 -13.22 5.76 -2.28
C ASP A 505 -12.71 6.16 -3.68
N ARG A 506 -12.90 7.42 -4.04
CA ARG A 506 -12.50 8.03 -5.31
C ARG A 506 -11.93 9.43 -5.08
N PRO A 507 -11.14 9.97 -6.03
CA PRO A 507 -10.70 11.36 -5.96
C PRO A 507 -11.91 12.26 -5.71
N THR A 508 -11.90 12.97 -4.60
CA THR A 508 -13.05 13.75 -4.14
C THR A 508 -12.61 15.18 -3.99
N LEU A 509 -13.27 16.09 -4.71
CA LEU A 509 -13.12 17.52 -4.50
C LEU A 509 -13.76 17.88 -3.17
N ILE A 510 -12.97 18.17 -2.14
CA ILE A 510 -13.46 18.68 -0.87
C ILE A 510 -13.61 20.18 -1.00
N THR A 511 -14.84 20.65 -0.90
CA THR A 511 -15.19 22.06 -1.04
C THR A 511 -15.14 22.79 0.30
N LYS A 512 -15.55 22.13 1.39
CA LYS A 512 -15.55 22.72 2.74
C LYS A 512 -15.30 21.67 3.84
N ILE A 513 -14.61 22.08 4.90
CA ILE A 513 -14.49 21.36 6.17
C ILE A 513 -14.97 22.29 7.28
N THR A 514 -15.72 21.79 8.26
CA THR A 514 -16.25 22.58 9.37
C THR A 514 -16.06 21.82 10.68
N ASN A 515 -15.34 22.39 11.66
CA ASN A 515 -15.29 21.86 13.03
C ASN A 515 -16.18 22.66 13.97
N TYR A 516 -16.75 22.01 14.99
CA TYR A 516 -17.61 22.65 15.98
C TYR A 516 -16.92 22.83 17.34
N HIS A 517 -16.90 24.06 17.85
CA HIS A 517 -16.22 24.52 19.06
C HIS A 517 -17.19 25.25 19.98
N TRP A 518 -18.21 24.55 20.49
CA TRP A 518 -19.19 25.12 21.43
C TRP A 518 -18.52 25.76 22.65
N ASN A 519 -17.54 25.07 23.23
CA ASN A 519 -16.74 25.55 24.34
C ASN A 519 -17.56 26.16 25.49
N ASN A 520 -18.58 25.44 25.95
CA ASN A 520 -19.54 25.90 26.97
C ASN A 520 -20.26 27.22 26.58
N GLY A 521 -20.53 27.43 25.29
CA GLY A 521 -21.19 28.63 24.74
C GLY A 521 -20.26 29.83 24.55
N ARG A 522 -18.96 29.69 24.82
CA ARG A 522 -17.97 30.76 24.66
C ARG A 522 -17.35 30.81 23.26
N GLY A 523 -17.49 29.74 22.48
CA GLY A 523 -16.79 29.64 21.20
C GLY A 523 -15.29 29.54 21.34
N LYS A 524 -14.60 29.62 20.19
CA LYS A 524 -13.15 29.74 20.15
C LYS A 524 -12.72 30.53 18.91
N VAL A 525 -11.73 31.41 19.11
CA VAL A 525 -11.05 32.10 18.01
C VAL A 525 -10.57 31.09 16.96
N PRO A 526 -10.96 31.24 15.68
CA PRO A 526 -10.66 30.30 14.61
C PRO A 526 -9.18 29.93 14.51
N GLY A 527 -8.90 28.64 14.62
CA GLY A 527 -7.58 28.05 14.47
C GLY A 527 -7.41 27.40 13.11
N ARG A 528 -6.75 26.25 13.08
CA ARG A 528 -6.44 25.50 11.86
C ARG A 528 -6.97 24.08 11.89
N ILE A 529 -7.37 23.60 10.71
CA ILE A 529 -7.78 22.22 10.47
C ILE A 529 -6.81 21.56 9.49
N THR A 530 -6.44 20.31 9.71
CA THR A 530 -5.60 19.49 8.81
C THR A 530 -6.30 18.16 8.56
N LEU A 531 -6.20 17.61 7.35
CA LEU A 531 -6.49 16.20 7.11
C LEU A 531 -5.18 15.42 6.98
N LEU A 532 -5.02 14.38 7.79
CA LEU A 532 -3.90 13.46 7.74
C LEU A 532 -4.36 12.16 7.09
N HIS A 533 -3.91 11.91 5.88
CA HIS A 533 -4.10 10.63 5.21
C HIS A 533 -3.28 9.53 5.90
N SER A 534 -3.76 8.28 5.84
CA SER A 534 -3.18 7.13 6.51
C SER A 534 -1.75 6.78 6.08
N ASP A 535 -1.33 7.21 4.88
CA ASP A 535 0.06 7.09 4.43
C ASP A 535 0.99 8.21 4.95
N GLY A 536 0.48 9.09 5.82
CA GLY A 536 1.20 10.23 6.36
C GLY A 536 1.05 11.52 5.55
N THR A 537 0.36 11.50 4.40
CA THR A 537 0.12 12.72 3.60
C THR A 537 -0.74 13.69 4.38
N ARG A 538 -0.28 14.94 4.54
CA ARG A 538 -1.03 16.00 5.21
C ARG A 538 -1.61 16.96 4.18
N TYR A 539 -2.90 17.26 4.33
CA TYR A 539 -3.64 18.27 3.59
C TYR A 539 -4.02 19.38 4.57
N GLY A 540 -3.72 20.63 4.24
CA GLY A 540 -3.67 21.72 5.22
C GLY A 540 -2.30 21.81 5.90
N PRO A 541 -2.18 22.43 7.09
CA PRO A 541 -3.25 23.02 7.89
C PRO A 541 -3.85 24.26 7.21
N TRP A 542 -5.17 24.31 7.09
CA TRP A 542 -5.87 25.49 6.58
C TRP A 542 -6.34 26.37 7.73
N GLN A 543 -6.23 27.68 7.56
CA GLN A 543 -6.79 28.66 8.50
C GLN A 543 -8.32 28.67 8.37
N THR A 544 -9.02 28.68 9.50
CA THR A 544 -10.48 28.63 9.54
C THR A 544 -11.10 30.02 9.74
N ASN A 545 -12.35 30.17 9.31
CA ASN A 545 -13.18 31.34 9.58
C ASN A 545 -14.22 31.00 10.64
N GLY A 546 -14.46 31.93 11.57
CA GLY A 546 -15.39 31.76 12.66
C GLY A 546 -16.81 32.11 12.24
N ARG A 547 -17.75 31.23 12.50
CA ARG A 547 -19.18 31.48 12.33
C ARG A 547 -19.91 31.23 13.66
N SER A 548 -20.78 32.17 14.02
CA SER A 548 -21.56 32.09 15.26
C SER A 548 -22.63 30.99 15.20
N GLY A 549 -23.00 30.48 16.36
CA GLY A 549 -23.98 29.40 16.52
C GLY A 549 -25.33 29.91 17.03
N GLN A 550 -26.18 28.95 17.39
CA GLN A 550 -27.49 29.25 17.96
C GLN A 550 -27.37 30.08 19.24
N ALA A 551 -28.38 30.92 19.51
CA ALA A 551 -28.41 31.85 20.65
C ALA A 551 -27.26 32.88 20.71
N GLY A 552 -26.57 33.14 19.59
CA GLY A 552 -25.56 34.19 19.48
C GLY A 552 -24.18 33.82 20.04
N ALA A 553 -23.93 32.52 20.30
CA ALA A 553 -22.61 32.05 20.71
C ALA A 553 -21.58 32.36 19.61
N PRO A 554 -20.54 33.17 19.89
CA PRO A 554 -19.60 33.62 18.87
C PRO A 554 -18.68 32.47 18.42
N GLU A 555 -18.32 32.42 17.13
CA GLU A 555 -17.21 31.59 16.59
C GLU A 555 -17.22 30.10 17.00
N VAL A 556 -18.41 29.49 17.10
CA VAL A 556 -18.53 28.06 17.43
C VAL A 556 -18.38 27.15 16.21
N TYR A 557 -18.47 27.67 14.99
CA TYR A 557 -18.16 26.92 13.77
C TYR A 557 -16.86 27.43 13.17
N TRP A 558 -15.92 26.53 12.98
CA TRP A 558 -14.66 26.77 12.28
C TRP A 558 -14.80 26.28 10.85
N ASP A 559 -15.22 27.18 9.97
CA ASP A 559 -15.48 26.89 8.57
C ASP A 559 -14.18 27.07 7.74
N CYS A 560 -13.86 26.07 6.92
CA CYS A 560 -12.66 26.01 6.10
C CYS A 560 -13.02 25.66 4.65
N PRO A 561 -13.05 26.63 3.72
CA PRO A 561 -13.15 26.35 2.29
C PRO A 561 -11.84 25.73 1.80
N VAL A 562 -11.90 24.61 1.07
CA VAL A 562 -10.71 23.81 0.72
C VAL A 562 -10.52 23.64 -0.79
N ASP A 563 -11.60 23.58 -1.58
CA ASP A 563 -11.63 23.36 -3.05
C ASP A 563 -10.49 22.48 -3.57
N LEU A 564 -10.26 21.33 -2.92
CA LEU A 564 -9.13 20.45 -3.18
C LEU A 564 -9.57 19.03 -3.46
N VAL A 565 -9.13 18.49 -4.59
CA VAL A 565 -9.26 17.05 -4.85
C VAL A 565 -8.26 16.30 -4.00
N ILE A 566 -8.75 15.55 -3.02
CA ILE A 566 -7.94 14.67 -2.18
C ILE A 566 -8.03 13.23 -2.72
N LYS A 567 -6.95 12.47 -2.53
CA LYS A 567 -6.85 11.11 -3.08
C LYS A 567 -7.70 10.12 -2.27
N PRO A 568 -8.18 9.02 -2.86
CA PRO A 568 -8.85 7.96 -2.12
C PRO A 568 -8.02 7.49 -0.94
N GLY A 569 -8.68 7.15 0.15
CA GLY A 569 -8.06 6.57 1.33
C GLY A 569 -8.63 7.09 2.64
N PHE A 570 -7.93 6.80 3.71
CA PHE A 570 -8.39 7.06 5.08
C PHE A 570 -7.73 8.32 5.63
N TYR A 571 -8.51 9.17 6.27
CA TYR A 571 -8.10 10.47 6.75
C TYR A 571 -8.46 10.65 8.21
N THR A 572 -7.55 11.25 8.97
CA THR A 572 -7.77 11.77 10.31
C THR A 572 -7.85 13.29 10.26
N VAL A 573 -8.91 13.88 10.79
CA VAL A 573 -9.03 15.33 10.98
C VAL A 573 -8.22 15.71 12.22
N ILE A 574 -7.33 16.68 12.07
CA ILE A 574 -6.53 17.25 13.15
C ILE A 574 -6.96 18.70 13.34
N ASP A 575 -7.38 19.02 14.55
CA ASP A 575 -7.70 20.37 14.97
C ASP A 575 -6.54 20.98 15.76
N SER A 576 -6.28 22.28 15.57
CA SER A 576 -5.22 22.99 16.28
C SER A 576 -5.52 23.32 17.75
N ASP A 577 -6.79 23.24 18.18
CA ASP A 577 -7.23 23.47 19.56
C ASP A 577 -8.21 22.37 20.04
N PRO A 578 -7.75 21.11 20.19
CA PRO A 578 -8.57 20.02 20.71
C PRO A 578 -9.32 20.34 22.01
N PRO A 579 -8.78 21.10 22.98
CA PRO A 579 -9.50 21.42 24.22
C PRO A 579 -10.82 22.17 24.05
N SER A 580 -11.05 22.86 22.93
CA SER A 580 -12.33 23.52 22.63
C SER A 580 -13.18 22.77 21.60
N TRP A 581 -12.60 21.79 20.89
CA TRP A 581 -13.28 21.01 19.87
C TRP A 581 -14.34 20.11 20.51
N SER A 582 -15.58 20.26 20.05
CA SER A 582 -16.75 19.65 20.67
C SER A 582 -16.93 18.19 20.24
N HIS A 583 -17.35 17.35 21.17
CA HIS A 583 -17.69 15.94 20.95
C HIS A 583 -18.86 15.53 21.85
N ASN A 584 -19.45 14.35 21.62
CA ASN A 584 -20.38 13.76 22.57
C ASN A 584 -20.39 12.21 22.48
N PRO A 585 -21.05 11.50 23.41
CA PRO A 585 -21.14 10.05 23.32
C PRO A 585 -21.80 9.56 22.00
N GLN A 586 -22.71 10.35 21.43
CA GLN A 586 -23.46 10.00 20.22
C GLN A 586 -22.59 9.95 18.96
N ASN A 587 -21.52 10.76 18.89
CA ASN A 587 -20.52 10.67 17.82
C ASN A 587 -19.29 9.84 18.23
N GLY A 588 -19.42 9.00 19.26
CA GLY A 588 -18.36 8.12 19.73
C GLY A 588 -17.20 8.82 20.43
N GLY A 589 -17.39 10.09 20.83
CA GLY A 589 -16.36 10.91 21.46
C GLY A 589 -15.33 11.50 20.49
N ALA A 590 -15.60 11.44 19.19
CA ALA A 590 -14.80 12.09 18.16
C ALA A 590 -15.17 13.58 18.05
N GLY A 591 -14.23 14.41 17.61
CA GLY A 591 -14.50 15.82 17.37
C GLY A 591 -15.54 16.00 16.27
N MET A 592 -16.51 16.88 16.48
CA MET A 592 -17.59 17.17 15.54
C MET A 592 -17.02 17.89 14.33
N THR A 593 -17.18 17.26 13.16
CA THR A 593 -16.72 17.72 11.85
C THR A 593 -17.76 17.42 10.78
N GLU A 594 -17.90 18.38 9.86
CA GLU A 594 -18.60 18.22 8.60
C GLU A 594 -17.65 18.50 7.44
N ILE A 595 -17.74 17.72 6.37
CA ILE A 595 -16.93 17.81 5.16
C ILE A 595 -17.86 17.69 3.97
N THR A 596 -17.85 18.69 3.08
CA THR A 596 -18.63 18.70 1.84
C THR A 596 -17.72 18.64 0.62
N GLY A 597 -18.25 18.14 -0.49
CA GLY A 597 -17.47 17.96 -1.70
C GLY A 597 -18.23 17.40 -2.89
N VAL A 598 -17.52 17.19 -3.98
CA VAL A 598 -18.02 16.60 -5.23
C VAL A 598 -17.13 15.40 -5.57
N PHE A 599 -17.76 14.25 -5.78
CA PHE A 599 -17.10 13.07 -6.33
C PHE A 599 -16.70 13.33 -7.78
N GLN A 600 -15.40 13.18 -8.09
CA GLN A 600 -14.89 13.36 -9.46
C GLN A 600 -14.86 12.06 -10.25
#